data_AF-A0A2R6EWC4-F1
#
_entry.id   AF-A0A2R6EWC4-F1
#
_cell.length_a   1.000
_cell.length_b   1.000
_cell.length_c   1.000
_cell.angle_alpha   90.00
_cell.angle_beta   90.00
_cell.angle_gamma   90.00
#
_symmetry.space_group_name_H-M   'P 1'
#
loop_
_entity.id
_entity.type
_entity.pdbx_description
1 polymer ?
#
loop_
_entity_poly.entity_id
_entity_poly.type
_entity_poly.pdbx_seq_one_letter_code
_entity_poly.pdbx_strand_id
1 'polypeptide(L)'
;MMFDHDALEAARDRLPDPAEDRPAEVDDALETGERIGFGEGEPLANVGYDEYPDDVLHPSAGDVLRVVANHELVTEHQDVADELGTSVSRAEKAAEHHGVELPSGGSFEVETATGTIDVPLADGPVHLDDCTDDPADDHRLMHHLTVICGMGVAEVVAFLERAVNDARGGDARYSVREGDVKDTLREMNLMNGATTAQRERERRRRGPEADELNRGRHTTTTVTPEFFEE
;
A
#
# COMPACT_ATOMS: atom_id res chain seq x y z
N MET A 1 12.70 18.09 -18.29
CA MET A 1 13.63 17.00 -17.91
C MET A 1 14.12 16.34 -19.19
N MET A 2 15.43 16.29 -19.39
CA MET A 2 16.03 15.39 -20.37
C MET A 2 16.13 14.06 -19.65
N PHE A 3 15.26 13.12 -20.00
CA PHE A 3 15.26 11.79 -19.38
C PHE A 3 16.56 11.07 -19.77
N ASP A 4 17.26 10.55 -18.78
CA ASP A 4 18.45 9.74 -19.03
C ASP A 4 17.99 8.42 -19.67
N HIS A 5 18.33 8.24 -20.94
CA HIS A 5 17.89 7.09 -21.72
C HIS A 5 18.42 5.78 -21.13
N ASP A 6 19.65 5.83 -20.59
CA ASP A 6 20.31 4.66 -20.02
C ASP A 6 19.60 4.24 -18.71
N ALA A 7 19.15 5.21 -17.91
CA ALA A 7 18.37 4.94 -16.70
C ALA A 7 17.00 4.32 -17.01
N LEU A 8 16.33 4.80 -18.08
CA LEU A 8 15.06 4.22 -18.53
C LEU A 8 15.22 2.78 -19.03
N GLU A 9 16.28 2.49 -19.78
CA GLU A 9 16.55 1.14 -20.27
C GLU A 9 16.88 0.18 -19.12
N ALA A 10 17.73 0.60 -18.19
CA ALA A 10 18.05 -0.17 -16.99
C ALA A 10 16.79 -0.45 -16.13
N ALA A 11 15.92 0.55 -15.96
CA ALA A 11 14.65 0.38 -15.25
C ALA A 11 13.73 -0.62 -15.99
N ARG A 12 13.66 -0.54 -17.32
CA ARG A 12 12.83 -1.44 -18.12
C ARG A 12 13.27 -2.90 -18.03
N ASP A 13 14.58 -3.14 -18.00
CA ASP A 13 15.15 -4.49 -17.99
C ASP A 13 15.06 -5.15 -16.60
N ARG A 14 15.11 -4.36 -15.51
CA ARG A 14 14.98 -4.90 -14.15
C ARG A 14 13.53 -5.12 -13.70
N LEU A 15 12.58 -4.29 -14.15
CA LEU A 15 11.22 -4.34 -13.63
C LEU A 15 10.57 -5.70 -13.93
N PRO A 16 9.89 -6.32 -12.94
CA PRO A 16 9.28 -5.70 -11.76
C PRO A 16 10.16 -5.63 -10.50
N ASP A 17 11.39 -6.16 -10.56
CA ASP A 17 12.25 -6.34 -9.39
C ASP A 17 12.99 -5.05 -9.00
N PRO A 18 13.29 -4.82 -7.71
CA PRO A 18 14.07 -3.67 -7.24
C PRO A 18 15.50 -3.62 -7.80
N ALA A 19 16.08 -2.42 -7.85
CA ALA A 19 17.49 -2.26 -8.17
C ALA A 19 18.37 -2.70 -6.98
N GLU A 20 19.41 -3.50 -7.25
CA GLU A 20 20.35 -3.98 -6.22
C GLU A 20 21.25 -2.87 -5.66
N ASP A 21 21.62 -1.88 -6.49
CA ASP A 21 22.54 -0.79 -6.16
C ASP A 21 21.82 0.56 -6.00
N ARG A 22 20.76 0.62 -5.19
CA ARG A 22 20.01 1.86 -4.93
C ARG A 22 20.56 2.66 -3.75
N PRO A 23 20.31 3.98 -3.68
CA PRO A 23 20.72 4.80 -2.54
C PRO A 23 20.07 4.34 -1.23
N ALA A 24 20.81 4.39 -0.12
CA ALA A 24 20.35 3.94 1.19
C ALA A 24 19.11 4.72 1.66
N GLU A 25 18.96 5.98 1.26
CA GLU A 25 17.79 6.81 1.57
C GLU A 25 16.48 6.20 1.04
N VAL A 26 16.55 5.35 0.01
CA VAL A 26 15.38 4.63 -0.51
C VAL A 26 15.01 3.47 0.41
N ASP A 27 16.01 2.73 0.91
CA ASP A 27 15.78 1.64 1.87
C ASP A 27 15.27 2.20 3.20
N ASP A 28 15.87 3.27 3.72
CA ASP A 28 15.41 3.98 4.92
C ASP A 28 13.96 4.47 4.75
N ALA A 29 13.62 4.97 3.56
CA ALA A 29 12.25 5.35 3.26
C ALA A 29 11.31 4.14 3.28
N LEU A 30 11.75 2.95 2.87
CA LEU A 30 10.94 1.72 2.90
C LEU A 30 10.87 1.08 4.29
N GLU A 31 11.86 1.31 5.16
CA GLU A 31 11.87 0.79 6.52
C GLU A 31 10.70 1.31 7.36
N THR A 32 10.04 0.39 8.05
CA THR A 32 8.91 0.63 8.94
C THR A 32 9.44 0.75 10.37
N GLY A 33 9.92 1.94 10.76
CA GLY A 33 10.29 2.21 12.16
C GLY A 33 9.08 2.19 13.12
N GLU A 34 9.30 2.51 14.40
CA GLU A 34 8.23 2.80 15.37
C GLU A 34 7.35 3.92 14.82
N ARG A 35 6.13 3.57 14.41
CA ARG A 35 5.14 4.47 13.81
C ARG A 35 3.77 4.11 14.34
N ILE A 36 2.88 5.10 14.30
CA ILE A 36 1.51 4.96 14.80
C ILE A 36 0.68 4.24 13.75
N GLY A 37 0.03 3.15 14.12
CA GLY A 37 -0.93 2.46 13.27
C GLY A 37 -0.89 0.94 13.45
N PHE A 38 -2.06 0.30 13.56
CA PHE A 38 -2.16 -1.14 13.75
C PHE A 38 -1.57 -1.90 12.55
N GLY A 39 -0.44 -2.56 12.78
CA GLY A 39 0.31 -3.29 11.75
C GLY A 39 1.19 -2.40 10.87
N GLU A 40 1.28 -1.10 11.16
CA GLU A 40 2.03 -0.10 10.40
C GLU A 40 3.35 0.25 11.15
N GLY A 41 4.21 -0.74 11.35
CA GLY A 41 5.49 -0.57 12.05
C GLY A 41 5.65 -1.50 13.25
N GLU A 42 6.48 -1.08 14.21
CA GLU A 42 6.62 -1.79 15.48
C GLU A 42 5.49 -1.41 16.45
N PRO A 43 4.88 -2.39 17.15
CA PRO A 43 3.77 -2.13 18.05
C PRO A 43 4.17 -1.25 19.25
N LEU A 44 3.41 -0.18 19.48
CA LEU A 44 3.72 0.80 20.54
C LEU A 44 3.53 0.23 21.96
N ALA A 45 2.77 -0.86 22.13
CA ALA A 45 2.46 -1.42 23.44
C ALA A 45 3.57 -2.31 24.04
N ASN A 46 4.78 -2.34 23.46
CA ASN A 46 5.89 -3.23 23.86
C ASN A 46 5.54 -4.74 23.85
N VAL A 47 4.46 -5.10 23.15
CA VAL A 47 3.97 -6.48 22.94
C VAL A 47 3.64 -6.65 21.46
N GLY A 48 3.62 -7.88 20.95
CA GLY A 48 3.27 -8.11 19.54
C GLY A 48 1.82 -7.70 19.23
N TYR A 49 1.52 -7.32 17.98
CA TYR A 49 0.13 -7.03 17.56
C TYR A 49 -0.83 -8.20 17.78
N ASP A 50 -0.33 -9.44 17.76
CA ASP A 50 -1.14 -10.64 18.09
C ASP A 50 -1.64 -10.65 19.55
N GLU A 51 -1.01 -9.86 20.42
CA GLU A 51 -1.38 -9.69 21.83
C GLU A 51 -2.25 -8.45 22.06
N TYR A 52 -2.49 -7.64 21.02
CA TYR A 52 -3.42 -6.52 21.12
C TYR A 52 -4.85 -7.06 21.31
N PRO A 53 -5.68 -6.33 22.07
CA PRO A 53 -7.05 -6.76 22.30
C PRO A 53 -7.87 -6.67 21.00
N ASP A 54 -8.49 -7.78 20.61
CA ASP A 54 -9.47 -7.81 19.50
C ASP A 54 -10.64 -6.83 19.71
N ASP A 55 -10.96 -6.53 20.98
CA ASP A 55 -11.93 -5.52 21.37
C ASP A 55 -11.36 -4.61 22.47
N VAL A 56 -11.16 -3.33 22.12
CA VAL A 56 -10.67 -2.27 23.03
C VAL A 56 -11.56 -2.04 24.25
N LEU A 57 -12.83 -2.46 24.22
CA LEU A 57 -13.74 -2.37 25.36
C LEU A 57 -13.59 -3.54 26.35
N HIS A 58 -12.82 -4.57 26.01
CA HIS A 58 -12.61 -5.71 26.88
C HIS A 58 -11.79 -5.33 28.12
N PRO A 59 -12.07 -5.89 29.33
CA PRO A 59 -11.34 -5.55 30.55
C PRO A 59 -9.81 -5.71 30.49
N SER A 60 -9.31 -6.61 29.63
CA SER A 60 -7.86 -6.82 29.44
C SER A 60 -7.19 -5.77 28.55
N ALA A 61 -7.97 -4.93 27.84
CA ALA A 61 -7.45 -3.93 26.92
C ALA A 61 -6.83 -2.72 27.64
N GLY A 62 -7.15 -2.52 28.92
CA GLY A 62 -6.76 -1.32 29.66
C GLY A 62 -5.25 -1.13 29.80
N ASP A 63 -4.47 -2.20 29.86
CA ASP A 63 -3.01 -2.10 29.98
C ASP A 63 -2.36 -1.70 28.64
N VAL A 64 -2.77 -2.33 27.53
CA VAL A 64 -2.34 -1.95 26.17
C VAL A 64 -2.72 -0.50 25.87
N LEU A 65 -3.99 -0.14 26.12
CA LEU A 65 -4.49 1.22 25.91
C LEU A 65 -3.71 2.26 26.70
N ARG A 66 -3.31 1.94 27.95
CA ARG A 66 -2.51 2.85 28.77
C ARG A 66 -1.09 3.01 28.25
N VAL A 67 -0.47 1.95 27.74
CA VAL A 67 0.89 2.05 27.16
C VAL A 67 0.83 2.88 25.87
N VAL A 68 -0.10 2.57 24.98
CA VAL A 68 -0.29 3.30 23.71
C VAL A 68 -0.58 4.79 23.98
N ALA A 69 -1.54 5.11 24.85
CA ALA A 69 -1.92 6.50 25.13
C ALA A 69 -0.80 7.35 25.76
N ASN A 70 0.21 6.72 26.38
CA ASN A 70 1.36 7.41 26.97
C ASN A 70 2.62 7.34 26.07
N HIS A 71 2.51 6.79 24.86
CA HIS A 71 3.64 6.69 23.94
C HIS A 71 4.01 8.08 23.39
N GLU A 72 5.31 8.34 23.17
CA GLU A 72 5.79 9.67 22.76
C GLU A 72 5.34 10.10 21.37
N LEU A 73 5.04 9.13 20.50
CA LEU A 73 4.48 9.35 19.18
C LEU A 73 3.00 9.73 19.23
N VAL A 74 2.28 9.31 20.27
CA VAL A 74 0.83 9.52 20.38
C VAL A 74 0.57 10.92 20.96
N THR A 75 0.03 11.78 20.12
CA THR A 75 -0.23 13.19 20.44
C THR A 75 -1.72 13.52 20.48
N GLU A 76 -2.56 12.68 19.88
CA GLU A 76 -4.02 12.87 19.82
C GLU A 76 -4.83 11.58 19.95
N HIS A 77 -6.15 11.71 20.05
CA HIS A 77 -7.06 10.56 20.16
C HIS A 77 -7.08 9.71 18.89
N GLN A 78 -6.84 10.34 17.73
CA GLN A 78 -6.78 9.67 16.43
C GLN A 78 -5.61 8.68 16.40
N ASP A 79 -4.43 9.09 16.87
CA ASP A 79 -3.25 8.22 16.97
C ASP A 79 -3.53 6.93 17.78
N VAL A 80 -4.23 7.05 18.90
CA VAL A 80 -4.60 5.89 19.73
C VAL A 80 -5.57 4.98 18.98
N ALA A 81 -6.50 5.55 18.22
CA ALA A 81 -7.45 4.77 17.44
C ALA A 81 -6.77 4.03 16.29
N ASP A 82 -5.86 4.71 15.59
CA ASP A 82 -5.11 4.14 14.48
C ASP A 82 -4.19 3.01 14.95
N GLU A 83 -3.46 3.21 16.05
CA GLU A 83 -2.59 2.19 16.64
C GLU A 83 -3.37 0.94 17.12
N LEU A 84 -4.58 1.14 17.64
CA LEU A 84 -5.43 0.03 18.10
C LEU A 84 -6.31 -0.55 16.98
N GLY A 85 -6.22 -0.02 15.75
CA GLY A 85 -7.00 -0.51 14.61
C GLY A 85 -8.51 -0.33 14.80
N THR A 86 -8.93 0.74 15.48
CA THR A 86 -10.33 1.01 15.85
C THR A 86 -10.75 2.42 15.46
N SER A 87 -12.01 2.79 15.66
CA SER A 87 -12.46 4.19 15.50
C SER A 87 -12.18 5.04 16.74
N VAL A 88 -11.97 6.35 16.54
CA VAL A 88 -11.79 7.33 17.63
C VAL A 88 -12.87 7.22 18.69
N SER A 89 -14.13 7.14 18.27
CA SER A 89 -15.26 7.02 19.20
C SER A 89 -15.22 5.75 20.06
N ARG A 90 -14.59 4.67 19.60
CA ARG A 90 -14.36 3.45 20.40
C ARG A 90 -13.14 3.61 21.30
N ALA A 91 -12.06 4.21 20.81
CA ALA A 91 -10.87 4.49 21.60
C ALA A 91 -11.19 5.41 22.80
N GLU A 92 -11.97 6.47 22.59
CA GLU A 92 -12.45 7.39 23.63
C GLU A 92 -13.30 6.66 24.69
N LYS A 93 -14.25 5.84 24.24
CA LYS A 93 -15.09 5.04 25.16
C LYS A 93 -14.27 4.03 25.94
N ALA A 94 -13.29 3.40 25.30
CA ALA A 94 -12.38 2.47 25.98
C ALA A 94 -11.57 3.21 27.04
N ALA A 95 -11.05 4.39 26.74
CA ALA A 95 -10.27 5.19 27.67
C ALA A 95 -11.11 5.64 28.89
N GLU A 96 -12.35 6.09 28.66
CA GLU A 96 -13.29 6.38 29.74
C GLU A 96 -13.59 5.14 30.58
N HIS A 97 -13.81 3.99 29.93
CA HIS A 97 -14.14 2.73 30.61
C HIS A 97 -12.99 2.21 31.48
N HIS A 98 -11.75 2.37 31.01
CA HIS A 98 -10.54 1.87 31.68
C HIS A 98 -9.84 2.92 32.54
N GLY A 99 -10.36 4.15 32.61
CA GLY A 99 -9.78 5.26 33.38
C GLY A 99 -8.41 5.68 32.86
N VAL A 100 -8.22 5.67 31.55
CA VAL A 100 -7.00 6.14 30.87
C VAL A 100 -7.23 7.57 30.39
N GLU A 101 -6.32 8.49 30.71
CA GLU A 101 -6.34 9.84 30.15
C GLU A 101 -5.74 9.80 28.75
N LEU A 102 -6.52 10.21 27.75
CA LEU A 102 -6.02 10.36 26.39
C LEU A 102 -5.37 11.74 26.22
N PRO A 103 -4.35 11.85 25.36
CA PRO A 103 -3.74 13.14 25.06
C PRO A 103 -4.75 14.05 24.36
N SER A 104 -4.98 15.23 24.95
CA SER A 104 -5.90 16.23 24.40
C SER A 104 -5.18 17.03 23.31
N GLY A 105 -5.11 16.47 22.10
CA GLY A 105 -4.67 17.17 20.90
C GLY A 105 -5.53 18.42 20.67
N GLY A 106 -4.89 19.57 20.42
CA GLY A 106 -5.56 20.84 20.22
C GLY A 106 -6.39 20.85 18.93
N SER A 107 -7.69 21.11 19.07
CA SER A 107 -8.65 21.62 18.09
C SER A 107 -8.50 21.20 16.62
N PHE A 108 -9.54 20.53 16.10
CA PHE A 108 -9.96 20.50 14.70
C PHE A 108 -9.72 21.85 13.98
N GLU A 109 -8.59 21.99 13.31
CA GLU A 109 -8.54 22.69 12.04
C GLU A 109 -8.84 21.64 10.98
N VAL A 110 -10.02 21.73 10.37
CA VAL A 110 -10.24 21.13 9.05
C VAL A 110 -9.46 22.01 8.07
N GLU A 111 -8.13 21.98 8.15
CA GLU A 111 -7.35 22.18 6.96
C GLU A 111 -7.80 21.05 6.04
N THR A 112 -8.27 21.43 4.86
CA THR A 112 -8.47 20.45 3.80
C THR A 112 -7.09 19.84 3.64
N ALA A 113 -6.89 18.62 4.15
CA ALA A 113 -5.58 18.00 4.22
C ALA A 113 -5.09 17.85 2.78
N THR A 114 -4.36 18.85 2.30
CA THR A 114 -3.52 18.80 1.11
C THR A 114 -2.38 17.86 1.49
N GLY A 115 -2.70 16.57 1.56
CA GLY A 115 -1.78 15.55 2.02
C GLY A 115 -0.50 15.64 1.21
N THR A 116 0.63 15.67 1.90
CA THR A 116 1.95 15.66 1.28
C THR A 116 2.60 14.32 1.51
N ILE A 117 3.21 13.77 0.47
CA ILE A 117 4.02 12.57 0.57
C ILE A 117 5.51 12.94 0.48
N ASP A 118 6.30 12.44 1.42
CA ASP A 118 7.76 12.59 1.39
C ASP A 118 8.36 11.52 0.48
N VAL A 119 8.67 11.92 -0.75
CA VAL A 119 9.25 11.02 -1.75
C VAL A 119 10.77 11.02 -1.62
N PRO A 120 11.42 9.84 -1.48
CA PRO A 120 12.87 9.78 -1.34
C PRO A 120 13.57 10.38 -2.57
N LEU A 121 14.67 11.11 -2.34
CA LEU A 121 15.46 11.77 -3.38
C LEU A 121 14.72 12.87 -4.17
N ALA A 122 13.52 13.29 -3.75
CA ALA A 122 12.82 14.42 -4.34
C ALA A 122 13.28 15.75 -3.73
N ASP A 123 13.15 16.85 -4.50
CA ASP A 123 13.43 18.23 -4.05
C ASP A 123 12.32 18.80 -3.15
N GLY A 124 11.80 17.98 -2.23
CA GLY A 124 10.73 18.33 -1.29
C GLY A 124 9.49 17.43 -1.38
N PRO A 125 8.51 17.68 -0.48
CA PRO A 125 7.28 16.90 -0.42
C PRO A 125 6.45 17.08 -1.70
N VAL A 126 5.78 16.00 -2.11
CA VAL A 126 4.83 16.02 -3.24
C VAL A 126 3.43 16.19 -2.69
N HIS A 127 2.71 17.20 -3.17
CA HIS A 127 1.31 17.39 -2.82
C HIS A 127 0.44 16.38 -3.58
N LEU A 128 -0.45 15.69 -2.88
CA LEU A 128 -1.37 14.73 -3.49
C LEU A 128 -2.32 15.38 -4.50
N ASP A 129 -2.66 16.66 -4.31
CA ASP A 129 -3.48 17.43 -5.24
C ASP A 129 -2.78 17.75 -6.57
N ASP A 130 -1.45 17.65 -6.61
CA ASP A 130 -0.66 17.80 -7.84
C ASP A 130 -0.56 16.48 -8.63
N CYS A 131 -1.00 15.36 -8.04
CA CYS A 131 -1.02 14.06 -8.71
C CYS A 131 -2.23 13.95 -9.66
N THR A 132 -2.05 13.18 -10.73
CA THR A 132 -3.11 12.92 -11.71
C THR A 132 -4.15 11.95 -11.17
N ASP A 133 -5.30 12.44 -10.67
CA ASP A 133 -6.47 11.69 -10.14
C ASP A 133 -6.16 10.65 -9.02
N ASP A 134 -5.28 9.68 -9.28
CA ASP A 134 -4.74 8.69 -8.36
C ASP A 134 -3.19 8.71 -8.37
N PRO A 135 -2.50 8.74 -7.22
CA PRO A 135 -1.03 8.65 -7.16
C PRO A 135 -0.43 7.44 -7.90
N ALA A 136 -1.15 6.32 -8.00
CA ALA A 136 -0.71 5.13 -8.74
C ALA A 136 -0.74 5.31 -10.27
N ASP A 137 -1.52 6.29 -10.76
CA ASP A 137 -1.66 6.63 -12.18
C ASP A 137 -0.74 7.79 -12.59
N ASP A 138 -0.08 8.46 -11.63
CA ASP A 138 0.78 9.61 -11.91
C ASP A 138 2.13 9.19 -12.52
N HIS A 139 2.31 9.49 -13.82
CA HIS A 139 3.53 9.13 -14.57
C HIS A 139 4.80 9.77 -14.02
N ARG A 140 4.73 10.95 -13.38
CA ARG A 140 5.92 11.63 -12.83
C ARG A 140 6.35 10.94 -11.55
N LEU A 141 5.39 10.63 -10.68
CA LEU A 141 5.64 9.89 -9.46
C LEU A 141 6.15 8.48 -9.77
N MET A 142 5.54 7.77 -10.72
CA MET A 142 5.99 6.45 -11.15
C MET A 142 7.41 6.48 -11.73
N HIS A 143 7.72 7.49 -12.54
CA HIS A 143 9.08 7.65 -13.07
C HIS A 143 10.07 7.86 -11.93
N HIS A 144 9.76 8.72 -10.97
CA HIS A 144 10.66 9.00 -9.87
C HIS A 144 10.90 7.74 -9.02
N LEU A 145 9.84 7.09 -8.56
CA LEU A 145 9.96 5.91 -7.69
C LEU A 145 10.66 4.73 -8.38
N THR A 146 10.38 4.49 -9.67
CA THR A 146 11.01 3.36 -10.38
C THR A 146 12.35 3.72 -10.98
N VAL A 147 12.49 4.83 -11.70
CA VAL A 147 13.72 5.13 -12.44
C VAL A 147 14.77 5.78 -11.53
N ILE A 148 14.36 6.71 -10.67
CA ILE A 148 15.29 7.46 -9.82
C ILE A 148 15.56 6.72 -8.51
N CYS A 149 14.53 6.26 -7.82
CA CYS A 149 14.70 5.54 -6.55
C CYS A 149 15.03 4.06 -6.75
N GLY A 150 14.83 3.49 -7.94
CA GLY A 150 15.13 2.08 -8.16
C GLY A 150 14.16 1.11 -7.48
N MET A 151 12.97 1.56 -7.08
CA MET A 151 11.98 0.70 -6.43
C MET A 151 11.39 -0.33 -7.40
N GLY A 152 11.13 -1.54 -6.91
CA GLY A 152 10.34 -2.56 -7.61
C GLY A 152 8.84 -2.28 -7.52
N VAL A 153 8.03 -3.03 -8.28
CA VAL A 153 6.57 -2.82 -8.30
C VAL A 153 5.94 -3.02 -6.93
N ALA A 154 6.34 -4.07 -6.20
CA ALA A 154 5.80 -4.37 -4.88
C ALA A 154 6.15 -3.28 -3.85
N GLU A 155 7.35 -2.70 -3.95
CA GLU A 155 7.79 -1.61 -3.07
C GLU A 155 7.08 -0.30 -3.38
N VAL A 156 6.82 -0.01 -4.66
CA VAL A 156 6.01 1.15 -5.04
C VAL A 156 4.60 1.05 -4.46
N VAL A 157 3.97 -0.13 -4.54
CA VAL A 157 2.66 -0.37 -3.93
C VAL A 157 2.71 -0.10 -2.43
N ALA A 158 3.63 -0.76 -1.71
CA ALA A 158 3.76 -0.60 -0.26
C ALA A 158 4.07 0.85 0.14
N PHE A 159 4.97 1.51 -0.60
CA PHE A 159 5.33 2.90 -0.36
C PHE A 159 4.14 3.84 -0.55
N LEU A 160 3.40 3.73 -1.65
CA LEU A 160 2.26 4.61 -1.93
C LEU A 160 1.10 4.37 -0.97
N GLU A 161 0.76 3.12 -0.67
CA GLU A 161 -0.28 2.81 0.31
C GLU A 161 0.03 3.47 1.63
N ARG A 162 1.24 3.26 2.15
CA ARG A 162 1.69 3.86 3.40
C ARG A 162 1.72 5.39 3.32
N ALA A 163 2.47 5.96 2.39
CA ALA A 163 2.69 7.41 2.32
C ALA A 163 1.39 8.19 2.11
N VAL A 164 0.47 7.68 1.29
CA VAL A 164 -0.82 8.35 1.02
C VAL A 164 -1.77 8.22 2.23
N ASN A 165 -1.75 7.09 2.94
CA ASN A 165 -2.53 6.92 4.16
C ASN A 165 -2.02 7.87 5.27
N ASP A 166 -0.70 7.93 5.46
CA ASP A 166 -0.05 8.86 6.40
C ASP A 166 -0.44 10.30 6.09
N ALA A 167 -0.40 10.68 4.81
CA ALA A 167 -0.71 12.03 4.36
C ALA A 167 -2.20 12.42 4.47
N ARG A 168 -3.11 11.43 4.47
CA ARG A 168 -4.57 11.67 4.48
C ARG A 168 -5.18 11.67 5.87
N GLY A 169 -4.57 10.99 6.85
CA GLY A 169 -5.01 10.97 8.26
C GLY A 169 -6.50 10.70 8.46
N GLY A 170 -7.17 9.93 7.57
CA GLY A 170 -8.63 9.87 7.46
C GLY A 170 -9.22 8.46 7.47
N ASP A 171 -10.54 8.37 7.69
CA ASP A 171 -11.32 7.14 7.89
C ASP A 171 -11.25 6.08 6.75
N ALA A 172 -10.93 6.50 5.53
CA ALA A 172 -10.91 5.63 4.35
C ALA A 172 -9.48 5.32 3.92
N ARG A 173 -9.02 4.10 4.20
CA ARG A 173 -7.71 3.61 3.77
C ARG A 173 -7.61 3.61 2.25
N TYR A 174 -6.61 4.30 1.74
CA TYR A 174 -6.12 4.18 0.39
C TYR A 174 -5.44 2.82 0.21
N SER A 175 -5.76 2.16 -0.90
CA SER A 175 -5.20 0.86 -1.28
C SER A 175 -4.81 0.90 -2.74
N VAL A 176 -3.60 0.43 -3.05
CA VAL A 176 -3.04 0.40 -4.40
C VAL A 176 -3.00 -1.04 -4.88
N ARG A 177 -3.54 -1.30 -6.07
CA ARG A 177 -3.38 -2.62 -6.67
C ARG A 177 -2.10 -2.65 -7.47
N GLU A 178 -1.36 -3.74 -7.32
CA GLU A 178 -0.18 -4.02 -8.16
C GLU A 178 -0.51 -3.95 -9.66
N GLY A 179 -1.75 -4.27 -10.05
CA GLY A 179 -2.24 -4.16 -11.41
C GLY A 179 -2.25 -2.74 -11.95
N ASP A 180 -2.59 -1.76 -11.11
CA ASP A 180 -2.71 -0.35 -11.47
C ASP A 180 -1.30 0.22 -11.73
N VAL A 181 -0.35 0.00 -10.80
CA VAL A 181 1.07 0.35 -10.99
C VAL A 181 1.64 -0.30 -12.25
N LYS A 182 1.37 -1.59 -12.50
CA LYS A 182 1.84 -2.27 -13.72
C LYS A 182 1.25 -1.69 -15.00
N ASP A 183 -0.01 -1.24 -14.97
CA ASP A 183 -0.64 -0.62 -16.13
C ASP A 183 -0.01 0.74 -16.42
N THR A 184 0.20 1.57 -15.40
CA THR A 184 0.90 2.85 -15.52
C THR A 184 2.32 2.67 -16.08
N LEU A 185 3.08 1.68 -15.60
CA LEU A 185 4.41 1.38 -16.11
C LEU A 185 4.41 0.89 -17.58
N ARG A 186 3.37 0.17 -18.01
CA ARG A 186 3.19 -0.20 -19.43
C ARG A 186 2.88 1.01 -20.30
N GLU A 187 2.06 1.93 -19.82
CA GLU A 187 1.77 3.18 -20.53
C GLU A 187 3.04 4.04 -20.72
N MET A 188 3.94 4.01 -19.74
CA MET A 188 5.25 4.65 -19.80
C MET A 188 6.29 3.89 -20.64
N ASN A 189 5.96 2.71 -21.18
CA ASN A 189 6.89 1.80 -21.87
C ASN A 189 8.04 1.25 -20.98
N LEU A 190 7.85 1.23 -19.66
CA LEU A 190 8.78 0.63 -18.70
C LEU A 190 8.48 -0.85 -18.44
N MET A 191 7.30 -1.33 -18.84
CA MET A 191 6.98 -2.76 -18.82
C MET A 191 6.36 -3.21 -20.14
N ASN A 192 6.65 -4.45 -20.52
CA ASN A 192 6.08 -5.07 -21.71
C ASN A 192 4.66 -5.60 -21.47
N GLY A 193 3.88 -5.64 -22.55
CA GLY A 193 2.54 -6.24 -22.59
C GLY A 193 1.41 -5.22 -22.62
N ALA A 194 0.21 -5.71 -22.94
CA ALA A 194 -0.98 -4.86 -23.01
C ALA A 194 -1.48 -4.49 -21.60
N THR A 195 -1.94 -3.25 -21.45
CA THR A 195 -2.62 -2.79 -20.23
C THR A 195 -3.97 -3.49 -20.05
N THR A 196 -4.54 -3.46 -18.86
CA THR A 196 -5.88 -4.04 -18.60
C THR A 196 -6.93 -3.40 -19.51
N ALA A 197 -6.90 -2.08 -19.68
CA ALA A 197 -7.81 -1.36 -20.58
C ALA A 197 -7.65 -1.78 -22.05
N GLN A 198 -6.42 -2.01 -22.52
CA GLN A 198 -6.17 -2.51 -23.88
C GLN A 198 -6.70 -3.93 -24.06
N ARG A 199 -6.43 -4.83 -23.11
CA ARG A 199 -6.95 -6.22 -23.13
C ARG A 199 -8.48 -6.24 -23.13
N GLU A 200 -9.10 -5.37 -22.34
CA GLU A 200 -10.55 -5.27 -22.30
C GLU A 200 -11.13 -4.77 -23.64
N ARG A 201 -10.51 -3.74 -24.24
CA ARG A 201 -10.89 -3.26 -25.59
C ARG A 201 -10.73 -4.35 -26.64
N GLU A 202 -9.65 -5.11 -26.60
CA GLU A 202 -9.43 -6.25 -27.50
C GLU A 202 -10.45 -7.36 -27.28
N ARG A 203 -10.78 -7.69 -26.03
CA ARG A 203 -11.82 -8.67 -25.69
C ARG A 203 -13.18 -8.24 -26.22
N ARG A 204 -13.55 -6.97 -26.03
CA ARG A 204 -14.79 -6.39 -26.58
C ARG A 204 -14.81 -6.41 -28.10
N ARG A 205 -13.66 -6.20 -28.76
CA ARG A 205 -13.53 -6.30 -30.22
C ARG A 205 -13.60 -7.74 -30.75
N ARG A 206 -13.02 -8.72 -30.04
CA ARG A 206 -12.99 -10.13 -30.46
C ARG A 206 -14.31 -10.87 -30.22
N GLY A 207 -15.17 -10.37 -29.35
CA GLY A 207 -16.44 -11.04 -29.00
C GLY A 207 -16.25 -12.30 -28.13
N PRO A 208 -17.32 -12.85 -27.56
CA PRO A 208 -17.25 -13.97 -26.61
C PRO A 208 -16.85 -15.33 -27.22
N GLU A 209 -16.77 -15.49 -28.54
CA GLU A 209 -16.52 -16.77 -29.21
C GLU A 209 -15.07 -17.30 -29.10
N ALA A 210 -14.09 -16.46 -28.75
CA ALA A 210 -12.70 -16.89 -28.66
C ALA A 210 -12.38 -17.74 -27.40
N ASP A 211 -13.23 -17.66 -26.37
CA ASP A 211 -13.00 -18.30 -25.07
C ASP A 211 -13.57 -19.73 -24.98
N GLU A 212 -14.57 -20.06 -25.83
CA GLU A 212 -15.11 -21.43 -25.95
C GLU A 212 -14.14 -22.38 -26.68
N LEU A 213 -13.38 -21.88 -27.66
CA LEU A 213 -12.40 -22.69 -28.41
C LEU A 213 -11.19 -23.12 -27.58
N ASN A 214 -10.85 -22.39 -26.50
CA ASN A 214 -9.74 -22.75 -25.62
C ASN A 214 -10.16 -23.72 -24.50
N ARG A 215 -11.42 -23.69 -24.05
CA ARG A 215 -11.96 -24.65 -23.07
C ARG A 215 -12.20 -26.05 -23.66
N GLY A 216 -12.31 -26.18 -24.98
CA GLY A 216 -12.53 -27.45 -25.67
C GLY A 216 -11.31 -28.37 -25.82
N ARG A 217 -10.11 -27.98 -25.39
CA ARG A 217 -8.88 -28.78 -25.60
C ARG A 217 -8.45 -29.69 -24.46
N HIS A 218 -9.17 -29.72 -23.33
CA HIS A 218 -9.01 -30.79 -22.34
C HIS A 218 -9.89 -31.99 -22.71
N THR A 219 -9.53 -32.71 -23.79
CA THR A 219 -10.06 -34.06 -24.00
C THR A 219 -9.41 -34.97 -22.97
N THR A 220 -10.16 -35.31 -21.94
CA THR A 220 -9.83 -36.38 -21.00
C THR A 220 -9.65 -37.66 -21.82
N THR A 221 -8.41 -38.08 -22.03
CA THR A 221 -8.12 -39.39 -22.61
C THR A 221 -8.46 -40.42 -21.55
N THR A 222 -9.69 -40.93 -21.58
CA THR A 222 -10.11 -42.06 -20.76
C THR A 222 -9.39 -43.30 -21.28
N VAL A 223 -8.30 -43.67 -20.61
CA VAL A 223 -7.62 -44.95 -20.82
C VAL A 223 -8.58 -46.05 -20.40
N THR A 224 -9.03 -46.85 -21.37
CA THR A 224 -9.83 -48.06 -21.14
C THR A 224 -8.89 -49.14 -20.61
N PRO A 225 -9.14 -49.76 -19.45
CA PRO A 225 -8.31 -50.87 -18.98
C PRO A 225 -8.62 -52.11 -19.82
N GLU A 226 -7.62 -52.63 -20.52
CA GLU A 226 -7.69 -53.94 -21.18
C GLU A 226 -7.84 -55.04 -20.12
N PHE A 227 -8.83 -55.89 -20.35
CA PHE A 227 -9.07 -57.13 -19.63
C PHE A 227 -7.86 -58.06 -19.78
N PHE A 228 -7.26 -58.43 -18.65
CA PHE A 228 -6.42 -59.62 -18.52
C PHE A 228 -7.34 -60.81 -18.24
N GLU A 229 -7.44 -61.75 -19.16
CA GLU A 229 -7.93 -63.11 -18.89
C GLU A 229 -6.77 -64.10 -19.07
N GLU A 230 -6.66 -65.04 -18.11
CA GLU A 230 -5.73 -66.18 -18.06
C GLU A 230 -6.00 -67.23 -19.15
#